data_AF-A0A2D7Z9G6-F1
#
_entry.id   AF-A0A2D7Z9G6-F1
#
_cell.length_a   1.000
_cell.length_b   1.000
_cell.length_c   1.000
_cell.angle_alpha   90.00
_cell.angle_beta   90.00
_cell.angle_gamma   90.00
#
_symmetry.space_group_name_H-M   'P 1'
#
loop_
_entity.id
_entity.type
_entity.pdbx_description
1 polymer ?
#
loop_
_entity_poly.entity_id
_entity_poly.type
_entity_poly.pdbx_seq_one_letter_code
_entity_poly.pdbx_strand_id
1 'polypeptide(L)'
;MDLHGPRVQGKRSFQKPDDSTHFKAGERSFQQIGRKNAEKAIGRDISRRDENNHSSRKHVDAKLLALVALGGAIGAVLRYIIQSMVEPDTTPYATLGVNLIGSLLLGVLFGVIAAGSVISEGSIMFIGTGLLGAFTTMSTFAMDSVRFSEDSATTAGTYVILTVAGSIMLAWCGYRAALTLAS
;
A
#
# COMPACT_ATOMS: atom_id res chain seq x y z
N MET A 1 -30.52 -96.17 51.22
CA MET A 1 -30.94 -96.80 49.96
C MET A 1 -31.76 -95.79 49.18
N ASP A 2 -31.60 -95.85 47.86
CA ASP A 2 -32.46 -95.33 46.79
C ASP A 2 -32.22 -93.95 46.17
N LEU A 3 -31.88 -94.07 44.88
CA LEU A 3 -31.63 -93.14 43.79
C LEU A 3 -32.95 -92.69 43.16
N HIS A 4 -33.03 -91.45 42.67
CA HIS A 4 -33.80 -90.99 41.48
C HIS A 4 -33.64 -89.46 41.40
N GLY A 5 -33.37 -88.77 40.29
CA GLY A 5 -33.40 -89.02 38.85
C GLY A 5 -33.42 -87.63 38.17
N PRO A 6 -33.05 -87.49 36.88
CA PRO A 6 -32.57 -86.23 36.30
C PRO A 6 -33.67 -85.36 35.63
N ARG A 7 -33.42 -84.05 35.46
CA ARG A 7 -34.22 -83.17 34.57
C ARG A 7 -33.38 -82.40 33.54
N VAL A 8 -33.69 -82.79 32.31
CA VAL A 8 -33.57 -82.23 30.95
C VAL A 8 -33.16 -80.76 30.75
N GLN A 9 -32.33 -80.61 29.71
CA GLN A 9 -31.75 -79.41 29.06
C GLN A 9 -32.75 -78.37 28.53
N GLY A 10 -32.38 -77.09 28.63
CA GLY A 10 -32.89 -76.00 27.78
C GLY A 10 -31.80 -75.51 26.82
N LYS A 11 -31.99 -75.72 25.51
CA LYS A 11 -31.13 -75.17 24.44
C LYS A 11 -31.36 -73.66 24.34
N ARG A 12 -30.35 -72.84 24.69
CA ARG A 12 -30.30 -71.42 24.28
C ARG A 12 -29.61 -71.35 22.93
N SER A 13 -30.35 -70.93 21.90
CA SER A 13 -29.83 -70.56 20.60
C SER A 13 -28.84 -69.41 20.76
N PHE A 14 -27.57 -69.69 20.47
CA PHE A 14 -26.48 -68.71 20.50
C PHE A 14 -26.61 -67.83 19.25
N GLN A 15 -27.18 -66.63 19.39
CA GLN A 15 -27.13 -65.60 18.36
C GLN A 15 -25.65 -65.19 18.20
N LYS A 16 -25.03 -65.51 17.06
CA LYS A 16 -23.66 -65.04 16.78
C LYS A 16 -23.65 -63.51 16.79
N PRO A 17 -22.73 -62.86 17.52
CA PRO A 17 -22.61 -61.41 17.52
C PRO A 17 -22.30 -60.90 16.10
N ASP A 18 -22.99 -59.84 15.70
CA ASP A 18 -22.84 -59.16 14.41
C ASP A 18 -21.51 -58.38 14.40
N ASP A 19 -20.52 -58.95 13.72
CA ASP A 19 -19.16 -58.43 13.56
C ASP A 19 -19.11 -57.06 12.83
N SER A 20 -20.21 -56.64 12.18
CA SER A 20 -20.30 -55.34 11.50
C SER A 20 -20.30 -54.15 12.47
N THR A 21 -20.58 -54.39 13.76
CA THR A 21 -20.60 -53.36 14.81
C THR A 21 -19.20 -52.88 15.18
N HIS A 22 -18.21 -53.79 15.24
CA HIS A 22 -16.82 -53.45 15.52
C HIS A 22 -16.17 -52.70 14.35
N PHE A 23 -16.51 -53.08 13.11
CA PHE A 23 -16.03 -52.38 11.92
C PHE A 23 -16.56 -50.94 11.83
N LYS A 24 -17.87 -50.74 12.03
CA LYS A 24 -18.50 -49.40 12.05
C LYS A 24 -17.99 -48.51 13.18
N ALA A 25 -17.62 -49.06 14.33
CA ALA A 25 -17.02 -48.31 15.44
C ALA A 25 -15.61 -47.80 15.10
N GLY A 26 -14.83 -48.60 14.37
CA GLY A 26 -13.53 -48.20 13.83
C GLY A 26 -13.65 -47.05 12.84
N GLU A 27 -14.55 -47.16 11.86
CA GLU A 27 -14.77 -46.11 10.84
C GLU A 27 -15.16 -44.75 11.45
N ARG A 28 -16.05 -44.74 12.47
CA ARG A 28 -16.43 -43.52 13.18
C ARG A 28 -15.25 -42.89 13.93
N SER A 29 -14.39 -43.71 14.54
CA SER A 29 -13.19 -43.23 15.24
C SER A 29 -12.18 -42.61 14.27
N PHE A 30 -11.95 -43.25 13.11
CA PHE A 30 -11.09 -42.70 12.06
C PHE A 30 -11.64 -41.39 11.48
N GLN A 31 -12.95 -41.29 11.21
CA GLN A 31 -13.59 -40.06 10.74
C GLN A 31 -13.49 -38.93 11.78
N GLN A 32 -13.68 -39.24 13.06
CA GLN A 32 -13.57 -38.26 14.14
C GLN A 32 -12.13 -37.74 14.31
N ILE A 33 -11.14 -38.63 14.20
CA ILE A 33 -9.71 -38.25 14.23
C ILE A 33 -9.37 -37.36 13.02
N GLY A 34 -9.83 -37.73 11.82
CA GLY A 34 -9.64 -36.93 10.61
C GLY A 34 -10.23 -35.52 10.74
N ARG A 35 -11.45 -35.42 11.29
CA ARG A 35 -12.12 -34.13 11.54
C ARG A 35 -11.35 -33.27 12.56
N LYS A 36 -10.92 -33.84 13.69
CA LYS A 36 -10.12 -33.11 14.69
C LYS A 36 -8.79 -32.61 14.11
N ASN A 37 -8.15 -33.41 13.26
CA ASN A 37 -6.92 -33.03 12.59
C ASN A 37 -7.14 -31.90 11.57
N ALA A 38 -8.25 -31.92 10.83
CA ALA A 38 -8.64 -30.85 9.91
C ALA A 38 -8.94 -29.54 10.64
N GLU A 39 -9.73 -29.57 11.72
CA GLU A 39 -10.03 -28.40 12.56
C GLU A 39 -8.74 -27.80 13.14
N LYS A 40 -7.80 -28.64 13.61
CA LYS A 40 -6.49 -28.20 14.12
C LYS A 40 -5.55 -27.68 13.02
N ALA A 41 -5.69 -28.15 11.78
CA ALA A 41 -4.94 -27.63 10.64
C ALA A 41 -5.46 -26.25 10.21
N ILE A 42 -6.80 -26.11 10.14
CA ILE A 42 -7.47 -24.84 9.82
C ILE A 42 -7.18 -23.79 10.89
N GLY A 43 -7.27 -24.13 12.18
CA GLY A 43 -6.94 -23.20 13.27
C GLY A 43 -5.48 -22.74 13.24
N ARG A 44 -4.55 -23.63 12.87
CA ARG A 44 -3.13 -23.27 12.67
C ARG A 44 -2.93 -22.36 11.46
N ASP A 45 -3.67 -22.58 10.37
CA ASP A 45 -3.57 -21.74 9.17
C ASP A 45 -4.16 -20.35 9.41
N ILE A 46 -5.29 -20.26 10.11
CA ILE A 46 -5.90 -18.98 10.51
C ILE A 46 -4.96 -18.20 11.43
N SER A 47 -4.41 -18.84 12.47
CA SER A 47 -3.48 -18.18 13.40
C SER A 47 -2.21 -17.69 12.70
N ARG A 48 -1.67 -18.47 11.76
CA ARG A 48 -0.52 -18.06 10.93
C ARG A 48 -0.84 -16.91 9.99
N ARG A 49 -2.04 -16.89 9.40
CA ARG A 49 -2.48 -15.76 8.56
C ARG A 49 -2.65 -14.49 9.37
N ASP A 50 -3.18 -14.58 10.58
CA ASP A 50 -3.37 -13.42 11.46
C ASP A 50 -2.02 -12.85 11.94
N GLU A 51 -1.06 -13.71 12.31
CA GLU A 51 0.31 -13.31 12.65
C GLU A 51 1.04 -12.64 11.48
N ASN A 52 0.90 -13.19 10.26
CA ASN A 52 1.49 -12.61 9.04
C ASN A 52 0.83 -11.27 8.65
N ASN A 53 -0.47 -11.10 8.94
CA ASN A 53 -1.19 -9.86 8.67
C ASN A 53 -0.85 -8.77 9.69
N HIS A 54 -0.61 -9.13 10.96
CA HIS A 54 -0.16 -8.20 11.99
C HIS A 54 1.28 -7.71 11.75
N SER A 55 2.16 -8.59 11.28
CA SER A 55 3.55 -8.26 10.92
C SER A 55 3.67 -7.49 9.58
N SER A 56 2.65 -7.52 8.71
CA SER A 56 2.59 -6.75 7.47
C SER A 56 1.96 -5.35 7.59
N ARG A 57 1.55 -4.92 8.79
CA ARG A 57 1.26 -3.49 9.00
C ARG A 57 2.58 -2.74 8.89
N LYS A 58 2.86 -2.18 7.70
CA LYS A 58 3.86 -1.13 7.52
C LYS A 58 3.60 -0.10 8.62
N HIS A 59 4.41 -0.10 9.67
CA HIS A 59 4.29 0.89 10.72
C HIS A 59 4.60 2.22 10.05
N VAL A 60 3.59 3.07 9.94
CA VAL A 60 3.76 4.41 9.42
C VAL A 60 4.59 5.15 10.46
N ASP A 61 5.85 5.41 10.16
CA ASP A 61 6.77 6.04 11.10
C ASP A 61 6.28 7.47 11.39
N ALA A 62 5.87 7.71 12.64
CA ALA A 62 5.38 9.01 13.09
C ALA A 62 6.39 10.13 12.86
N LYS A 63 7.70 9.82 12.92
CA LYS A 63 8.77 10.77 12.63
C LYS A 63 8.75 11.19 11.16
N LEU A 64 8.59 10.23 10.24
CA LEU A 64 8.51 10.52 8.81
C LEU A 64 7.24 11.32 8.49
N LEU A 65 6.11 11.01 9.13
CA LEU A 65 4.88 11.80 8.99
C LEU A 65 5.07 13.25 9.42
N ALA A 66 5.73 13.49 10.55
CA ALA A 66 6.01 14.85 11.02
C ALA A 66 6.91 15.62 10.05
N LEU A 67 7.89 14.94 9.44
CA LEU A 67 8.76 15.54 8.42
C LEU A 67 7.99 15.88 7.14
N VAL A 68 7.15 14.98 6.64
CA VAL A 68 6.28 15.25 5.48
C VAL A 68 5.34 16.42 5.78
N ALA A 69 4.74 16.46 6.97
CA ALA A 69 3.82 17.52 7.37
C ALA A 69 4.53 18.89 7.46
N LEU A 70 5.71 18.94 8.08
CA LEU A 70 6.49 20.18 8.20
C LEU A 70 6.95 20.68 6.83
N GLY A 71 7.52 19.79 6.00
CA GLY A 71 7.91 20.11 4.64
C GLY A 71 6.71 20.59 3.82
N GLY A 72 5.58 19.88 3.92
CA GLY A 72 4.34 20.21 3.24
C GLY A 72 3.78 21.58 3.63
N ALA A 73 3.78 21.92 4.92
CA ALA A 73 3.37 23.23 5.39
C ALA A 73 4.25 24.34 4.78
N ILE A 74 5.57 24.17 4.78
CA ILE A 74 6.51 25.12 4.18
C ILE A 74 6.27 25.24 2.67
N GLY A 75 6.16 24.12 1.96
CA GLY A 75 5.93 24.10 0.52
C GLY A 75 4.64 24.80 0.12
N ALA A 76 3.54 24.52 0.83
CA ALA A 76 2.25 25.17 0.60
C ALA A 76 2.30 26.69 0.85
N VAL A 77 2.95 27.12 1.94
CA VAL A 77 3.12 28.55 2.25
C VAL A 77 3.96 29.26 1.18
N LEU A 78 5.08 28.66 0.75
CA LEU A 78 5.92 29.24 -0.31
C LEU A 78 5.15 29.38 -1.61
N ARG A 79 4.41 28.35 -2.02
CA ARG A 79 3.55 28.42 -3.20
C ARG A 79 2.52 29.53 -3.08
N TYR A 80 1.84 29.62 -1.92
CA TYR A 80 0.84 30.66 -1.67
C TYR A 80 1.45 32.07 -1.76
N ILE A 81 2.64 32.30 -1.18
CA ILE A 81 3.34 33.58 -1.26
C ILE A 81 3.63 33.92 -2.73
N ILE A 82 4.24 33.02 -3.49
CA ILE A 82 4.57 33.26 -4.90
C ILE A 82 3.32 33.59 -5.72
N GLN A 83 2.24 32.85 -5.53
CA GLN A 83 0.96 33.10 -6.21
C GLN A 83 0.32 34.43 -5.80
N SER A 84 0.57 34.90 -4.57
CA SER A 84 0.02 36.16 -4.05
C SER A 84 0.85 37.40 -4.44
N MET A 85 2.08 37.21 -4.92
CA MET A 85 2.95 38.30 -5.38
C MET A 85 2.64 38.78 -6.80
N VAL A 86 1.80 38.05 -7.53
CA VAL A 86 1.42 38.37 -8.92
C VAL A 86 -0.03 38.82 -8.99
N GLU A 87 -0.37 39.59 -10.03
CA GLU A 87 -1.75 40.02 -10.25
C GLU A 87 -2.67 38.82 -10.50
N PRO A 88 -3.96 38.87 -10.12
CA PRO A 88 -4.90 37.74 -10.25
C PRO A 88 -4.93 37.11 -11.66
N ASP A 89 -4.90 37.92 -12.71
CA ASP A 89 -4.94 37.46 -14.11
C ASP A 89 -3.63 36.76 -14.53
N THR A 90 -2.54 37.01 -13.81
CA THR A 90 -1.22 36.41 -14.06
C THR A 90 -0.91 35.24 -13.12
N THR A 91 -1.78 34.96 -12.14
CA THR A 91 -1.64 33.82 -11.20
C THR A 91 -1.41 32.47 -11.91
N PRO A 92 -2.02 32.15 -13.07
CA PRO A 92 -1.72 30.91 -13.78
C PRO A 92 -0.25 30.78 -14.20
N TYR A 93 0.44 31.88 -14.54
CA TYR A 93 1.87 31.84 -14.85
C TYR A 93 2.74 31.59 -13.61
N ALA A 94 2.30 32.05 -12.44
CA ALA A 94 2.92 31.66 -11.18
C ALA A 94 2.72 30.16 -10.89
N THR A 95 1.53 29.61 -11.17
CA THR A 95 1.26 28.16 -11.08
C THR A 95 2.17 27.35 -12.02
N LEU A 96 2.36 27.81 -13.26
CA LEU A 96 3.33 27.22 -14.18
C LEU A 96 4.75 27.25 -13.57
N GLY A 97 5.19 28.42 -13.09
CA GLY A 97 6.52 28.60 -12.52
C GLY A 97 6.82 27.67 -11.33
N VAL A 98 5.91 27.55 -10.37
CA VAL A 98 6.11 26.66 -9.21
C VAL A 98 6.18 25.18 -9.62
N ASN A 99 5.38 24.75 -10.60
CA ASN A 99 5.43 23.37 -11.11
C ASN A 99 6.74 23.07 -11.87
N LEU A 100 7.19 24.01 -12.70
CA LEU A 100 8.45 23.89 -13.46
C LEU A 100 9.67 23.87 -12.53
N ILE A 101 9.77 24.82 -11.61
CA ILE A 101 10.87 24.90 -10.63
C ILE A 101 10.85 23.68 -9.72
N GLY A 102 9.68 23.29 -9.21
CA GLY A 102 9.53 22.14 -8.34
C GLY A 102 9.97 20.84 -9.04
N SER A 103 9.61 20.68 -10.32
CA SER A 103 10.01 19.52 -11.13
C SER A 103 11.52 19.49 -11.38
N LEU A 104 12.15 20.64 -11.66
CA LEU A 104 13.62 20.76 -11.76
C LEU A 104 14.31 20.29 -10.47
N LEU A 105 13.88 20.83 -9.33
CA LEU A 105 14.46 20.52 -8.02
C LEU A 105 14.25 19.06 -7.63
N LEU A 106 13.08 18.49 -7.95
CA LEU A 106 12.80 17.08 -7.72
C LEU A 106 13.70 16.20 -8.60
N GLY A 107 13.90 16.59 -9.85
CA GLY A 107 14.88 15.97 -10.75
C GLY A 107 16.29 15.96 -10.17
N VAL A 108 16.76 17.11 -9.67
CA VAL A 108 18.07 17.21 -8.99
C VAL A 108 18.13 16.29 -7.77
N LEU A 109 17.11 16.29 -6.90
CA LEU A 109 17.08 15.43 -5.72
C LEU A 109 17.25 13.95 -6.10
N PHE A 110 16.46 13.46 -7.06
CA PHE A 110 16.56 12.08 -7.50
C PHE A 110 17.84 11.78 -8.28
N GLY A 111 18.41 12.76 -8.98
CA GLY A 111 19.69 12.62 -9.67
C GLY A 111 20.85 12.48 -8.69
N VAL A 112 20.86 13.26 -7.61
CA VAL A 112 21.86 13.16 -6.52
C VAL A 112 21.76 11.80 -5.82
N ILE A 113 20.54 11.30 -5.57
CA ILE A 113 20.31 9.95 -5.03
C ILE A 113 20.86 8.89 -6.00
N ALA A 114 20.54 9.01 -7.29
CA ALA A 114 20.98 8.06 -8.32
C ALA A 114 22.50 8.07 -8.53
N ALA A 115 23.17 9.20 -8.27
CA ALA A 115 24.62 9.31 -8.28
C ALA A 115 25.31 8.59 -7.10
N GLY A 116 24.55 8.00 -6.18
CA GLY A 116 25.09 7.24 -5.04
C GLY A 116 25.27 8.07 -3.77
N SER A 117 24.77 9.31 -3.73
CA SER A 117 24.81 10.11 -2.50
C SER A 117 23.93 9.49 -1.41
N VAL A 118 24.48 9.36 -0.20
CA VAL A 118 23.74 8.85 0.95
C VAL A 118 22.89 9.97 1.55
N ILE A 119 21.65 10.09 1.06
CA ILE A 119 20.64 11.00 1.62
C ILE A 119 19.74 10.21 2.58
N SER A 120 19.49 10.78 3.77
CA SER A 120 18.61 10.12 4.75
C SER A 120 17.17 10.02 4.23
N GLU A 121 16.47 8.94 4.59
CA GLU A 121 15.05 8.76 4.25
C GLU A 121 14.20 9.94 4.76
N GLY A 122 14.50 10.46 5.95
CA GLY A 122 13.81 11.63 6.50
C GLY A 122 13.98 12.88 5.64
N SER A 123 15.16 13.10 5.05
CA SER A 123 15.40 14.22 4.12
C SER A 123 14.63 14.04 2.82
N ILE A 124 14.53 12.82 2.29
CA ILE A 124 13.73 12.52 1.09
C ILE A 124 12.25 12.80 1.34
N MET A 125 11.73 12.36 2.49
CA MET A 125 10.35 12.58 2.89
C MET A 125 10.05 14.07 3.15
N PHE A 126 10.96 14.78 3.82
CA PHE A 126 10.81 16.22 4.08
C PHE A 126 10.88 17.05 2.78
N ILE A 127 11.92 16.86 1.96
CA ILE A 127 12.18 17.68 0.77
C ILE A 127 11.30 17.23 -0.40
N GLY A 128 11.36 15.96 -0.77
CA GLY A 128 10.67 15.43 -1.94
C GLY A 128 9.16 15.37 -1.75
N THR A 129 8.71 14.58 -0.79
CA THR A 129 7.27 14.35 -0.57
C THR A 129 6.59 15.53 0.11
N GLY A 130 7.19 16.10 1.15
CA GLY A 130 6.64 17.24 1.88
C GLY A 130 6.75 18.53 1.08
N LEU A 131 7.94 19.13 1.05
CA LEU A 131 8.16 20.49 0.54
C LEU A 131 7.87 20.60 -0.95
N LEU A 132 8.57 19.84 -1.81
CA LEU A 132 8.39 19.91 -3.25
C LEU A 132 7.01 19.38 -3.68
N GLY A 133 6.49 18.37 -2.99
CA GLY A 133 5.14 17.85 -3.20
C GLY A 133 4.04 18.88 -2.95
N ALA A 134 4.14 19.70 -1.90
CA ALA A 134 3.15 20.75 -1.59
C ALA A 134 3.43 22.09 -2.29
N PHE A 135 4.69 22.34 -2.66
CA PHE A 135 5.12 23.50 -3.45
C PHE A 135 4.61 23.43 -4.90
N THR A 136 4.54 22.23 -5.46
CA THR A 136 3.90 21.98 -6.77
C THR A 136 2.39 21.78 -6.59
N THR A 137 1.61 21.96 -7.66
CA THR A 137 0.15 21.81 -7.57
C THR A 137 -0.46 21.41 -8.91
N MET A 138 -1.07 20.21 -8.94
CA MET A 138 -1.84 19.75 -10.10
C MET A 138 -3.28 20.27 -10.07
N SER A 139 -3.89 20.42 -8.88
CA SER A 139 -5.28 20.87 -8.76
C SER A 139 -5.47 22.32 -9.21
N THR A 140 -4.54 23.22 -8.85
CA THR A 140 -4.58 24.61 -9.33
C THR A 140 -4.34 24.67 -10.83
N PHE A 141 -3.34 23.93 -11.33
CA PHE A 141 -3.06 23.81 -12.76
C PHE A 141 -4.30 23.32 -13.56
N ALA A 142 -5.04 22.33 -13.05
CA ALA A 142 -6.24 21.82 -13.69
C ALA A 142 -7.33 22.90 -13.77
N MET A 143 -7.57 23.66 -12.69
CA MET A 143 -8.53 24.75 -12.69
C MET A 143 -8.11 25.91 -13.62
N ASP A 144 -6.83 26.26 -13.63
CA ASP A 144 -6.29 27.28 -14.55
C ASP A 144 -6.46 26.83 -16.01
N SER A 145 -6.29 25.53 -16.30
CA SER A 145 -6.50 24.97 -17.64
C SER A 145 -7.97 25.03 -18.06
N VAL A 146 -8.91 24.77 -17.14
CA VAL A 146 -10.35 24.92 -17.40
C VAL A 146 -10.68 26.39 -17.68
N ARG A 147 -10.17 27.33 -16.88
CA ARG A 147 -10.38 28.76 -17.09
C ARG A 147 -9.86 29.23 -18.46
N PHE A 148 -8.63 28.86 -18.83
CA PHE A 148 -8.12 29.19 -20.16
C PHE A 148 -8.91 28.56 -21.30
N SER A 149 -9.60 27.44 -21.06
CA SER A 149 -10.45 26.81 -22.08
C SER A 149 -11.74 27.58 -22.34
N GLU A 150 -12.19 28.39 -21.37
CA GLU A 150 -13.31 29.33 -21.53
C GLU A 150 -12.93 30.47 -22.50
N ASP A 151 -11.65 30.88 -22.52
CA ASP A 151 -11.14 31.88 -23.47
C ASP A 151 -10.86 31.27 -24.85
N SER A 152 -10.05 30.22 -24.92
CA SER A 152 -9.69 29.54 -26.18
C SER A 152 -9.05 28.18 -25.94
N ALA A 153 -9.47 27.19 -26.73
CA ALA A 153 -8.86 25.86 -26.74
C ALA A 153 -7.34 25.89 -27.03
N THR A 154 -6.89 26.86 -27.85
CA THR A 154 -5.46 27.03 -28.15
C THR A 154 -4.69 27.49 -26.91
N THR A 155 -5.20 28.48 -26.18
CA THR A 155 -4.55 29.00 -24.95
C THR A 155 -4.45 27.92 -23.88
N ALA A 156 -5.56 27.20 -23.63
CA ALA A 156 -5.58 26.07 -22.70
C ALA A 156 -4.58 24.98 -23.12
N GLY A 157 -4.59 24.61 -24.41
CA GLY A 157 -3.68 23.62 -24.97
C GLY A 157 -2.21 24.01 -24.79
N THR A 158 -1.86 25.27 -25.08
CA THR A 158 -0.50 25.79 -24.86
C THR A 158 -0.11 25.73 -23.39
N TYR A 159 -0.99 26.17 -22.48
CA TYR A 159 -0.72 26.13 -21.04
C TYR A 159 -0.49 24.70 -20.51
N VAL A 160 -1.34 23.75 -20.93
CA VAL A 160 -1.21 22.32 -20.58
C VAL A 160 0.10 21.75 -21.11
N ILE A 161 0.40 21.97 -22.38
CA ILE A 161 1.62 21.44 -23.01
C ILE A 161 2.86 22.03 -22.33
N LEU A 162 2.91 23.34 -22.13
CA LEU A 162 4.05 24.00 -21.47
C LEU A 162 4.24 23.49 -20.05
N THR A 163 3.17 23.31 -19.29
CA THR A 163 3.26 22.81 -17.91
C THR A 163 3.75 21.37 -17.89
N VAL A 164 3.13 20.47 -18.65
CA VAL A 164 3.45 19.03 -18.61
C VAL A 164 4.80 18.74 -19.26
N ALA A 165 4.99 19.16 -20.52
CA ALA A 165 6.24 18.91 -21.23
C ALA A 165 7.40 19.65 -20.56
N GLY A 166 7.20 20.90 -20.15
CA GLY A 166 8.21 21.67 -19.44
C GLY A 166 8.60 21.03 -18.10
N SER A 167 7.64 20.53 -17.33
CA SER A 167 7.93 19.85 -16.04
C SER A 167 8.75 18.57 -16.26
N ILE A 168 8.37 17.75 -17.24
CA ILE A 168 9.11 16.53 -17.59
C ILE A 168 10.53 16.87 -18.05
N MET A 169 10.66 17.86 -18.95
CA MET A 169 11.96 18.29 -19.46
C MET A 169 12.87 18.82 -18.34
N LEU A 170 12.34 19.66 -17.45
CA LEU A 170 13.12 20.21 -16.35
C LEU A 170 13.48 19.16 -15.30
N ALA A 171 12.59 18.23 -14.97
CA ALA A 171 12.94 17.09 -14.13
C ALA A 171 14.08 16.26 -14.74
N TRP A 172 14.00 15.98 -16.04
CA TRP A 172 15.07 15.29 -16.77
C TRP A 172 16.38 16.08 -16.75
N CYS A 173 16.35 17.38 -17.03
CA CYS A 173 17.52 18.25 -16.97
C CYS A 173 18.16 18.26 -15.58
N GLY A 174 17.36 18.42 -14.53
CA GLY A 174 17.85 18.40 -13.14
C GLY A 174 18.48 17.07 -12.77
N TYR A 175 17.84 15.96 -13.16
CA TYR A 175 18.36 14.61 -12.95
C TYR A 175 19.70 14.40 -13.65
N ARG A 176 19.81 14.78 -14.93
CA ARG A 176 21.04 14.66 -15.72
C ARG A 176 22.16 15.55 -15.20
N ALA A 177 21.85 16.80 -14.86
CA ALA A 177 22.82 17.74 -14.30
C ALA A 177 23.42 17.21 -13.00
N ALA A 178 22.59 16.67 -12.10
CA ALA A 178 23.06 16.08 -10.85
C ALA A 178 23.98 14.85 -11.07
N LEU A 179 23.66 13.98 -12.03
CA LEU A 179 24.52 12.85 -12.38
C LEU A 179 25.88 13.30 -12.93
N THR A 180 25.89 14.28 -13.84
CA THR A 180 27.14 14.78 -14.46
C THR A 180 28.04 15.50 -13.46
N LEU A 181 27.47 16.17 -12.46
CA LEU A 181 28.25 16.82 -11.40
C LEU A 181 28.87 15.82 -10.41
N ALA A 182 28.40 14.59 -10.39
CA ALA A 182 28.84 13.54 -9.47
C ALA A 182 29.78 12.50 -10.11
N SER A 183 29.94 12.52 -11.43
CA SER A 183 30.88 11.70 -12.21
C SER A 183 32.23 12.38 -12.36
#